data_AF-A0A7Y0KCP1-F1
#
_entry.id   AF-A0A7Y0KCP1-F1
#
_cell.length_a   1.000
_cell.length_b   1.000
_cell.length_c   1.000
_cell.angle_alpha   90.00
_cell.angle_beta   90.00
_cell.angle_gamma   90.00
#
_symmetry.space_group_name_H-M   'P 1'
#
loop_
_entity.id
_entity.type
_entity.pdbx_description
1 polymer ?
#
loop_
_entity_poly.entity_id
_entity_poly.type
_entity_poly.pdbx_seq_one_letter_code
_entity_poly.pdbx_strand_id
1 'polypeptide(L)'
;MSVIKVFRSYMEEHHPHLAWKDWKVDVRVSSADDLKNEELKASIPNEFKGELTCWVFFYDGGESNVVFLLQDKQGLQDLGIGLLKGGELIKPICFL
;
A
#
# COMPACT_ATOMS: atom_id res chain seq x y z
N MET A 1 -9.54 -8.92 4.67
CA MET A 1 -8.65 -9.43 5.75
C MET A 1 -8.30 -8.27 6.68
N SER A 2 -7.67 -8.48 7.85
CA SER A 2 -7.20 -7.32 8.65
C SER A 2 -6.04 -6.65 7.90
N VAL A 3 -6.18 -5.37 7.55
CA VAL A 3 -5.16 -4.57 6.85
C VAL A 3 -3.81 -4.62 7.58
N ILE A 4 -3.84 -4.54 8.91
CA ILE A 4 -2.63 -4.63 9.74
C ILE A 4 -1.95 -5.98 9.59
N LYS A 5 -2.72 -7.08 9.48
CA LYS A 5 -2.16 -8.41 9.27
C LYS A 5 -1.48 -8.52 7.91
N VAL A 6 -2.12 -8.02 6.85
CA VAL A 6 -1.55 -8.00 5.49
C VAL A 6 -0.23 -7.21 5.49
N PHE A 7 -0.25 -6.01 6.06
CA PHE A 7 0.94 -5.19 6.21
C PHE A 7 2.06 -5.91 6.97
N ARG A 8 1.78 -6.49 8.14
CA ARG A 8 2.79 -7.19 8.94
C ARG A 8 3.40 -8.38 8.20
N SER A 9 2.57 -9.22 7.58
CA SER A 9 3.05 -10.36 6.80
C SER A 9 3.93 -9.93 5.62
N TYR A 10 3.49 -8.91 4.88
CA TYR A 10 4.28 -8.33 3.78
C TYR A 10 5.66 -7.83 4.26
N MET A 11 5.69 -7.11 5.38
CA MET A 11 6.93 -6.56 5.92
C MET A 11 7.88 -7.63 6.43
N GLU A 12 7.37 -8.64 7.13
CA GLU A 12 8.17 -9.75 7.64
C GLU A 12 8.79 -10.57 6.50
N GLU A 13 8.01 -10.82 5.44
CA GLU A 13 8.45 -11.65 4.31
C GLU A 13 9.40 -10.91 3.36
N HIS A 14 9.09 -9.66 3.02
CA HIS A 14 9.80 -8.95 1.94
C HIS A 14 10.76 -7.87 2.44
N HIS A 15 10.54 -7.32 3.63
CA HIS A 15 11.31 -6.20 4.18
C HIS A 15 11.66 -6.39 5.67
N PRO A 16 12.27 -7.53 6.07
CA PRO A 16 12.49 -7.85 7.48
C PRO A 16 13.33 -6.81 8.23
N HIS A 17 14.21 -6.09 7.53
CA HIS A 17 15.02 -4.99 8.06
C HIS A 17 14.20 -3.75 8.48
N LEU A 18 12.95 -3.64 8.01
CA LEU A 18 12.02 -2.55 8.32
C LEU A 18 10.82 -3.01 9.16
N ALA A 19 10.58 -4.32 9.29
CA ALA A 19 9.39 -4.88 9.93
C ALA A 19 9.16 -4.43 11.38
N TRP A 20 10.26 -4.16 12.11
CA TRP A 20 10.25 -3.79 13.53
C TRP A 20 10.30 -2.28 13.80
N LYS A 21 10.16 -1.44 12.76
CA LYS A 21 10.02 0.01 12.95
C LYS A 21 8.68 0.34 13.60
N ASP A 22 8.62 1.50 14.24
CA ASP A 22 7.38 2.03 14.80
C ASP A 22 6.55 2.68 13.70
N TRP A 23 5.78 1.84 13.01
CA TRP A 23 4.96 2.24 11.87
C TRP A 23 3.69 2.96 12.32
N LYS A 24 3.46 4.12 11.74
CA LYS A 24 2.24 4.91 11.77
C LYS A 24 1.46 4.67 10.48
N VAL A 25 0.17 4.97 10.51
CA VAL A 25 -0.72 4.80 9.36
C VAL A 25 -1.55 6.06 9.15
N ASP A 26 -1.59 6.53 7.90
CA ASP A 26 -2.54 7.52 7.40
C ASP A 26 -3.50 6.80 6.43
N VAL A 27 -4.77 7.22 6.41
CA VAL A 27 -5.81 6.57 5.61
C VAL A 27 -6.46 7.61 4.72
N ARG A 28 -6.45 7.34 3.42
CA ARG A 28 -6.99 8.25 2.41
C ARG A 28 -7.98 7.53 1.52
N VAL A 29 -9.09 8.20 1.23
CA VAL A 29 -10.04 7.74 0.21
C VAL A 29 -9.79 8.56 -1.05
N SER A 30 -9.65 7.88 -2.19
CA SER A 30 -9.35 8.51 -3.48
C SER A 30 -9.91 7.68 -4.63
N SER A 31 -10.19 8.32 -5.78
CA SER A 31 -10.36 7.56 -7.01
C SER A 31 -9.05 6.91 -7.42
N ALA A 32 -9.12 5.75 -8.10
CA ALA A 32 -7.99 5.13 -8.77
C ALA A 32 -7.32 6.10 -9.78
N ASP A 33 -8.13 6.92 -10.45
CA ASP A 33 -7.68 7.89 -11.44
C ASP A 33 -6.86 9.06 -10.85
N ASP A 34 -7.07 9.35 -9.56
CA ASP A 34 -6.44 10.49 -8.87
C ASP A 34 -5.05 10.14 -8.29
N LEU A 35 -4.65 8.87 -8.31
CA LEU A 35 -3.32 8.45 -7.86
C LEU A 35 -2.22 9.04 -8.75
N LYS A 36 -1.28 9.79 -8.17
CA LYS A 36 -0.21 10.43 -8.97
C LYS A 36 0.94 9.50 -9.33
N ASN A 37 1.08 8.38 -8.62
CA ASN A 37 2.14 7.43 -8.89
C ASN A 37 1.64 6.41 -9.94
N GLU A 38 2.26 6.44 -11.12
CA GLU A 38 1.87 5.59 -12.25
C GLU A 38 2.13 4.11 -12.01
N GLU A 39 3.16 3.75 -11.23
CA GLU A 39 3.44 2.35 -10.87
C GLU A 39 2.37 1.82 -9.90
N LEU A 40 1.90 2.64 -8.97
CA LEU A 40 0.74 2.32 -8.13
C LEU A 40 -0.53 2.15 -8.95
N LYS A 41 -0.79 3.06 -9.89
CA LYS A 41 -1.95 2.97 -10.79
C LYS A 41 -1.93 1.68 -11.60
N ALA A 42 -0.78 1.30 -12.15
CA ALA A 42 -0.62 0.07 -12.92
C ALA A 42 -0.88 -1.21 -12.10
N SER A 43 -0.77 -1.15 -10.76
CA SER A 43 -1.11 -2.28 -9.88
C SER A 43 -2.61 -2.48 -9.68
N ILE A 44 -3.43 -1.48 -10.00
CA ILE A 44 -4.89 -1.55 -9.89
C ILE A 44 -5.46 -2.14 -11.19
N PRO A 45 -6.39 -3.11 -11.14
CA PRO A 45 -7.06 -3.61 -12.33
C PRO A 45 -7.74 -2.48 -13.09
N ASN A 46 -7.57 -2.46 -14.41
CA ASN A 46 -8.25 -1.49 -15.29
C ASN A 46 -9.79 -1.54 -15.18
N GLU A 47 -10.33 -2.64 -14.68
CA GLU A 47 -11.77 -2.84 -14.46
C GLU A 47 -12.28 -2.20 -13.16
N PHE A 48 -11.37 -1.84 -12.25
CA PHE A 48 -11.73 -1.18 -11.00
C PHE A 48 -12.04 0.30 -11.25
N LYS A 49 -13.33 0.63 -11.27
CA LYS A 49 -13.84 2.01 -11.49
C LYS A 49 -14.35 2.67 -10.21
N GLY A 50 -13.95 2.15 -9.05
CA GLY A 50 -14.44 2.58 -7.75
C GLY A 50 -13.52 3.56 -7.03
N GLU A 51 -13.98 4.00 -5.86
CA GLU A 51 -13.10 4.63 -4.87
C GLU A 51 -12.27 3.56 -4.15
N LEU A 52 -11.05 3.94 -3.81
CA LEU A 52 -10.08 3.14 -3.08
C LEU A 52 -9.85 3.71 -1.70
N THR A 53 -9.68 2.82 -0.72
CA THR A 53 -9.03 3.15 0.53
C THR A 53 -7.54 2.87 0.40
N CYS A 54 -6.73 3.92 0.43
CA CYS A 54 -5.29 3.85 0.43
C CYS A 54 -4.77 3.99 1.87
N TRP A 55 -4.18 2.91 2.36
CA TRP A 55 -3.51 2.86 3.66
C TRP A 55 -2.04 3.17 3.45
N VAL A 56 -1.57 4.28 4.02
CA VAL A 56 -0.21 4.78 3.87
C VAL A 56 0.54 4.58 5.18
N PHE A 57 1.40 3.58 5.21
CA PHE A 57 2.25 3.28 6.36
C PHE A 57 3.59 3.99 6.22
N PHE A 58 4.01 4.66 7.28
CA PHE A 58 5.28 5.38 7.38
C PHE A 58 5.84 5.31 8.80
N TYR A 59 7.09 5.68 9.01
CA TYR A 59 7.70 5.77 10.34
C TYR A 59 8.63 6.98 10.42
N ASP A 60 8.90 7.46 11.64
CA ASP A 60 9.76 8.62 11.84
C ASP A 60 11.20 8.33 11.40
N GLY A 61 11.79 9.22 10.60
CA GLY A 61 13.10 9.02 9.96
C GLY A 61 13.07 8.14 8.70
N GLY A 62 11.88 7.72 8.27
CA GLY A 62 11.64 6.92 7.06
C GLY A 62 11.11 7.73 5.87
N GLU A 63 11.46 9.01 5.71
CA GLU A 63 10.89 9.90 4.68
C GLU A 63 10.94 9.34 3.25
N SER A 64 11.86 8.42 3.00
CA SER A 64 12.01 7.75 1.71
C SER A 64 11.34 6.38 1.63
N ASN A 65 10.81 5.80 2.70
CA ASN A 65 10.21 4.45 2.74
C ASN A 65 8.76 4.52 3.20
N VAL A 66 7.83 4.36 2.27
CA VAL A 66 6.39 4.38 2.53
C VAL A 66 5.77 3.11 2.00
N VAL A 67 5.00 2.39 2.82
CA VAL A 67 4.26 1.22 2.33
C VAL A 67 2.83 1.65 2.06
N PHE A 68 2.34 1.37 0.85
CA PHE A 68 0.94 1.57 0.51
C PHE A 68 0.23 0.22 0.51
N LEU A 69 -1.01 0.19 0.97
CA LEU A 69 -1.93 -0.91 0.76
C LEU A 69 -3.23 -0.33 0.18
N LEU A 70 -3.62 -0.83 -0.98
CA LEU A 70 -4.84 -0.45 -1.67
C LEU A 70 -5.92 -1.45 -1.34
N GLN A 71 -7.08 -0.95 -0.94
CA GLN A 71 -8.25 -1.73 -0.61
C GLN A 71 -9.46 -1.10 -1.30
N ASP A 72 -10.46 -1.89 -1.65
CA ASP A 72 -11.73 -1.32 -2.09
C ASP A 72 -12.36 -0.47 -0.96
N LYS A 73 -13.23 0.48 -1.32
CA LYS A 73 -13.90 1.38 -0.37
C LYS A 73 -14.62 0.67 0.78
N GLN A 74 -15.21 -0.49 0.52
CA GLN A 74 -15.99 -1.28 1.49
C GLN A 74 -15.08 -2.09 2.43
N GLY A 75 -13.78 -2.16 2.15
CA GLY A 75 -12.79 -2.86 2.96
C GLY A 75 -12.88 -4.38 2.83
N LEU A 76 -13.52 -4.88 1.76
CA LEU A 76 -13.78 -6.31 1.58
C LEU A 76 -12.59 -7.04 0.94
N GLN A 77 -11.90 -6.37 0.02
CA GLN A 77 -10.85 -6.87 -0.83
C GLN A 77 -9.64 -5.95 -0.79
N ASP A 78 -8.52 -6.53 -0.38
CA ASP A 78 -7.20 -5.96 -0.56
C ASP A 78 -6.83 -6.12 -2.04
N LEU A 79 -6.41 -5.05 -2.71
CA LEU A 79 -6.11 -5.04 -4.14
C LEU A 79 -4.61 -5.15 -4.39
N GLY A 80 -3.81 -4.46 -3.57
CA GLY A 80 -2.36 -4.56 -3.66
C GLY A 80 -1.64 -3.94 -2.47
N ILE A 81 -0.37 -4.29 -2.32
CA ILE A 81 0.54 -3.73 -1.31
C ILE A 81 1.94 -3.58 -1.91
N GLY A 82 2.68 -2.56 -1.49
CA GLY A 82 4.08 -2.43 -1.87
C GLY A 82 4.83 -1.36 -1.07
N LEU A 83 6.16 -1.40 -1.15
CA LEU A 83 7.04 -0.38 -0.60
C LEU A 83 7.40 0.62 -1.69
N LEU A 84 7.05 1.88 -1.50
CA LEU A 84 7.62 2.99 -2.24
C LEU A 84 8.92 3.45 -1.58
N LYS A 85 10.03 3.36 -2.31
CA LYS A 85 11.33 3.83 -1.89
C LYS A 85 11.84 4.91 -2.83
N GLY A 86 11.88 6.16 -2.37
CA GLY A 86 12.35 7.29 -3.19
C GLY A 86 11.56 7.50 -4.49
N GLY A 87 10.29 7.09 -4.51
CA GLY A 87 9.41 7.15 -5.68
C GLY A 87 9.31 5.83 -6.47
N GLU A 88 10.23 4.89 -6.28
CA GLU A 88 10.23 3.59 -6.96
C GLU A 88 9.44 2.54 -6.19
N LEU A 89 8.64 1.76 -6.90
CA LEU A 89 7.85 0.67 -6.35
C LEU A 89 8.66 -0.62 -6.19
N ILE A 90 8.93 -1.00 -4.94
CA ILE A 90 9.71 -2.18 -4.57
C ILE A 90 8.80 -3.29 -4.07
N LYS A 91 8.96 -4.49 -4.67
CA LYS A 91 8.24 -5.71 -4.30
C LYS A 91 6.72 -5.49 -4.19
N PRO A 92 6.03 -5.01 -5.25
CA PRO A 92 4.58 -4.94 -5.24
C PRO A 92 3.97 -6.34 -5.26
N ILE A 93 2.86 -6.51 -4.57
CA ILE A 93 1.98 -7.67 -4.65
C ILE A 93 0.60 -7.18 -5.08
N CYS A 94 0.06 -7.81 -6.12
CA CYS A 94 -1.35 -7.69 -6.48
C CYS A 94 -2.09 -8.92 -5.93
N PHE A 95 -3.24 -8.71 -5.30
CA PHE A 95 -4.04 -9.78 -4.65
C PHE A 95 -5.21 -10.26 -5.51
N LEU A 96 -5.30 -9.78 -6.75
CA LEU A 96 -6.34 -10.11 -7.72
C LEU A 96 -6.03 -11.37 -8.50
#